data_AF-A0A8T6F3T2-F1
#
_entry.id   AF-A0A8T6F3T2-F1
#
_cell.length_a   1.000
_cell.length_b   1.000
_cell.length_c   1.000
_cell.angle_alpha   90.00
_cell.angle_beta   90.00
_cell.angle_gamma   90.00
#
_symmetry.space_group_name_H-M   'P 1'
#
loop_
_entity.id
_entity.type
_entity.pdbx_description
1 polymer ?
#
loop_
_entity_poly.entity_id
_entity_poly.type
_entity_poly.pdbx_seq_one_letter_code
_entity_poly.pdbx_strand_id
1 'polypeptide(L)'
;MDLAGFIDTFKDSIAQRVVESYPPLYRPSEHAVHLPHLLRRPLGAQADAIRGAALSLRANQGTTVVGEMGTGKTFIAASAAHAAGFRRVLVLCPPHLVRKWKREVEETVPGARAAIVTSITDLERLRLLPRSAPLFAVMSRERAKLSYRWEPAVVERLAVADGRLVRDDDTGAPIRFPSCPVCAAQALDREGVPLTLGDLSRKRRVCDVCGSPLWQADNAGPRRYPLADYVKHRMRG
;
A
#
# COMPACT_ATOMS: atom_id res chain seq x y z
N MET A 1 -18.79 -34.22 19.68
CA MET A 1 -17.34 -34.12 19.43
C MET A 1 -17.04 -32.65 19.24
N ASP A 2 -16.18 -32.07 20.08
CA ASP A 2 -15.74 -30.69 19.91
C ASP A 2 -14.69 -30.61 18.78
N LEU A 3 -14.38 -29.39 18.36
CA LEU A 3 -13.44 -29.19 17.24
C LEU A 3 -12.05 -29.75 17.53
N ALA A 4 -11.60 -29.67 18.79
CA ALA A 4 -10.31 -30.19 19.21
C ALA A 4 -10.24 -31.72 19.08
N GLY A 5 -11.26 -32.43 19.59
CA GLY A 5 -11.33 -33.89 19.48
C GLY A 5 -11.49 -34.38 18.03
N PHE A 6 -12.20 -33.62 17.20
CA PHE A 6 -12.29 -33.90 15.76
C PHE A 6 -10.92 -33.78 15.07
N ILE A 7 -10.20 -32.67 15.29
CA ILE A 7 -8.89 -32.46 14.67
C ILE A 7 -7.91 -33.55 15.10
N ASP A 8 -7.85 -33.91 16.39
CA ASP A 8 -6.90 -34.93 16.85
C ASP A 8 -7.22 -36.33 16.27
N THR A 9 -8.51 -36.68 16.16
CA THR A 9 -8.94 -37.97 15.59
C THR A 9 -8.66 -38.09 14.10
N PHE A 10 -8.85 -37.01 13.34
CA PHE A 10 -8.76 -37.02 11.87
C PHE A 10 -7.50 -36.34 11.32
N LYS A 11 -6.52 -35.99 12.16
CA LYS A 11 -5.33 -35.20 11.76
C LYS A 11 -4.59 -35.78 10.56
N ASP A 12 -4.39 -37.09 10.52
CA ASP A 12 -3.58 -37.74 9.49
C ASP A 12 -4.31 -37.72 8.14
N SER A 13 -5.61 -38.03 8.14
CA SER A 13 -6.46 -37.97 6.95
C SER A 13 -6.59 -36.54 6.41
N ILE A 14 -6.75 -35.55 7.30
CA ILE A 14 -6.79 -34.13 6.93
C ILE A 14 -5.44 -33.70 6.35
N ALA A 15 -4.33 -34.01 7.03
CA ALA A 15 -2.99 -33.66 6.59
C ALA A 15 -2.67 -34.29 5.22
N GLN A 16 -2.99 -35.57 5.03
CA GLN A 16 -2.84 -36.26 3.75
C GLN A 16 -3.65 -35.56 2.66
N ARG A 17 -4.93 -35.25 2.92
CA ARG A 17 -5.78 -34.58 1.94
C ARG A 17 -5.27 -33.18 1.58
N VAL A 18 -4.72 -32.45 2.54
CA VAL A 18 -4.09 -31.14 2.31
C VAL A 18 -2.87 -31.29 1.41
N VAL A 19 -1.99 -32.27 1.64
CA VAL A 19 -0.80 -32.50 0.82
C VAL A 19 -1.18 -32.93 -0.60
N GLU A 20 -2.20 -33.77 -0.77
CA GLU A 20 -2.72 -34.18 -2.07
C GLU A 20 -3.36 -33.01 -2.84
N SER A 21 -4.13 -32.17 -2.16
CA SER A 21 -4.85 -31.05 -2.79
C SER A 21 -3.93 -29.86 -3.06
N TYR A 22 -2.92 -29.65 -2.22
CA TYR A 22 -2.00 -28.52 -2.26
C TYR A 22 -0.56 -29.02 -2.08
N PRO A 23 0.04 -29.62 -3.12
CA PRO A 23 1.40 -30.12 -3.04
C PRO A 23 2.37 -28.98 -2.72
N PRO A 24 3.26 -29.13 -1.73
CA PRO A 24 4.17 -28.07 -1.32
C PRO A 24 5.17 -27.75 -2.43
N LEU A 25 5.37 -26.45 -2.68
CA LEU A 25 6.35 -25.96 -3.65
C LEU A 25 7.80 -26.23 -3.26
N TYR A 26 8.06 -26.48 -1.97
CA TYR A 26 9.39 -26.73 -1.44
C TYR A 26 9.34 -27.84 -0.40
N ARG A 27 10.23 -28.83 -0.55
CA ARG A 27 10.49 -29.88 0.43
C ARG A 27 11.99 -29.95 0.71
N PRO A 28 12.45 -29.76 1.97
CA PRO A 28 13.87 -29.73 2.30
C PRO A 28 14.69 -30.94 1.84
N SER A 29 14.11 -32.14 1.87
CA SER A 29 14.75 -33.40 1.47
C SER A 29 14.85 -33.59 -0.05
N GLU A 30 13.96 -32.96 -0.82
CA GLU A 30 13.84 -33.19 -2.27
C GLU A 30 14.40 -32.03 -3.10
N HIS A 31 14.38 -30.81 -2.56
CA HIS A 31 14.70 -29.61 -3.31
C HIS A 31 16.06 -29.04 -2.89
N ALA A 32 17.11 -29.35 -3.66
CA ALA A 32 18.43 -28.75 -3.52
C ALA A 32 18.48 -27.32 -4.09
N VAL A 33 17.62 -26.42 -3.61
CA VAL A 33 17.60 -25.01 -4.07
C VAL A 33 18.79 -24.27 -3.48
N HIS A 34 19.86 -24.09 -4.25
CA HIS A 34 21.03 -23.36 -3.78
C HIS A 34 20.64 -21.94 -3.33
N LEU A 35 20.91 -21.63 -2.06
CA LEU A 35 20.77 -20.27 -1.55
C LEU A 35 21.93 -19.44 -2.10
N PRO A 36 21.68 -18.22 -2.61
CA PRO A 36 22.77 -17.34 -2.98
C PRO A 36 23.63 -17.05 -1.74
N HIS A 37 24.85 -16.58 -1.98
CA HIS A 37 25.72 -16.12 -0.90
C HIS A 37 25.02 -15.00 -0.11
N LEU A 38 24.95 -15.17 1.21
CA LEU A 38 24.46 -14.18 2.17
C LEU A 38 25.61 -13.81 3.10
N LEU A 39 25.64 -12.57 3.58
CA LEU A 39 26.68 -12.11 4.52
C LEU A 39 26.57 -12.78 5.90
N ARG A 40 25.36 -13.24 6.25
CA ARG A 40 25.09 -14.02 7.47
C ARG A 40 24.56 -15.40 7.10
N ARG A 41 25.03 -16.41 7.84
CA ARG A 41 24.58 -17.79 7.65
C ARG A 41 23.18 -17.98 8.24
N PRO A 42 22.18 -18.39 7.43
CA PRO A 42 20.86 -18.73 7.96
C PRO A 42 20.93 -19.98 8.86
N LEU A 43 20.16 -19.97 9.95
CA LEU A 43 19.93 -21.18 10.75
C LEU A 43 19.05 -22.17 9.97
N GLY A 44 19.08 -23.47 10.30
CA GLY A 44 18.43 -24.53 9.52
C GLY A 44 17.01 -24.20 9.05
N ALA A 45 16.09 -23.97 9.99
CA ALA A 45 14.70 -23.62 9.68
C ALA A 45 14.56 -22.28 8.91
N GLN A 46 15.47 -21.32 9.12
CA GLN A 46 15.48 -20.08 8.34
C GLN A 46 15.91 -20.34 6.90
N ALA A 47 16.89 -21.21 6.67
CA ALA A 47 17.35 -21.55 5.33
C ALA A 47 16.22 -22.19 4.51
N ASP A 48 15.46 -23.10 5.12
CA ASP A 48 14.28 -23.71 4.51
C ASP A 48 13.18 -22.69 4.24
N ALA A 49 12.89 -21.81 5.20
CA ALA A 49 11.92 -20.73 5.01
C ALA A 49 12.32 -19.78 3.88
N ILE A 50 13.61 -19.44 3.75
CA ILE A 50 14.12 -18.59 2.67
C ILE A 50 13.96 -19.29 1.32
N ARG A 51 14.30 -20.58 1.22
CA ARG A 51 14.17 -21.35 -0.04
C ARG A 51 12.72 -21.47 -0.47
N GLY A 52 11.84 -21.85 0.46
CA GLY A 52 10.40 -21.95 0.21
C GLY A 52 9.79 -20.61 -0.19
N ALA A 53 10.14 -19.53 0.52
CA ALA A 53 9.67 -18.20 0.19
C ALA A 53 10.21 -17.71 -1.18
N ALA A 54 11.48 -17.98 -1.50
CA ALA A 54 12.05 -17.59 -2.79
C ALA A 54 11.41 -18.33 -3.97
N LEU A 55 11.14 -19.63 -3.82
CA LEU A 55 10.40 -20.41 -4.82
C LEU A 55 8.96 -19.90 -4.96
N SER A 56 8.27 -19.67 -3.84
CA SER A 56 6.92 -19.13 -3.82
C SER A 56 6.85 -17.77 -4.52
N LEU A 57 7.81 -16.87 -4.28
CA LEU A 57 7.90 -15.56 -4.91
C LEU A 57 8.16 -15.61 -6.43
N ARG A 58 8.84 -16.67 -6.91
CA ARG A 58 9.04 -16.88 -8.35
C ARG A 58 7.80 -17.45 -9.03
N ALA A 59 7.03 -18.26 -8.32
CA ALA A 59 5.86 -18.94 -8.85
C ALA A 59 4.53 -18.17 -8.66
N ASN A 60 4.45 -17.29 -7.66
CA ASN A 60 3.20 -16.65 -7.24
C ASN A 60 3.36 -15.12 -7.13
N GLN A 61 2.23 -14.42 -7.20
CA GLN A 61 2.20 -12.96 -7.01
C GLN A 61 2.32 -12.52 -5.54
N GLY A 62 2.23 -13.44 -4.60
CA GLY A 62 2.30 -13.15 -3.17
C GLY A 62 2.76 -14.34 -2.35
N THR A 63 3.52 -14.04 -1.29
CA THR A 63 4.06 -15.04 -0.36
C THR A 63 3.94 -14.50 1.06
N THR A 64 3.40 -15.32 1.96
CA THR A 64 3.29 -14.99 3.39
C THR A 64 4.29 -15.82 4.18
N VAL A 65 5.14 -15.16 4.96
CA VAL A 65 6.04 -15.81 5.91
C VAL A 65 5.49 -15.61 7.32
N VAL A 66 5.07 -16.71 7.95
CA VAL A 66 4.53 -16.73 9.31
C VAL A 66 5.58 -17.31 10.26
N GLY A 67 5.79 -16.66 11.40
CA GLY A 67 6.70 -17.15 12.42
C GLY A 67 6.66 -16.29 13.67
N GLU A 68 7.04 -16.86 14.80
CA GLU A 68 7.04 -16.18 16.11
C GLU A 68 7.98 -14.97 16.15
N MET A 69 7.84 -14.13 17.16
CA MET A 69 8.77 -13.03 17.41
C MET A 69 10.18 -13.60 17.67
N GLY A 70 11.21 -12.96 17.13
CA GLY A 70 12.59 -13.43 17.28
C GLY A 70 13.10 -14.43 16.23
N THR A 71 12.22 -15.07 15.45
CA THR A 71 12.60 -16.05 14.40
C THR A 71 13.39 -15.49 13.20
N GLY A 72 13.61 -14.18 13.13
CA GLY A 72 14.38 -13.55 12.06
C GLY A 72 13.58 -13.27 10.78
N LYS A 73 12.27 -13.05 10.87
CA LYS A 73 11.40 -12.73 9.71
C LYS A 73 11.97 -11.65 8.77
N THR A 74 12.57 -10.59 9.30
CA THR A 74 13.24 -9.54 8.51
C THR A 74 14.39 -10.09 7.68
N PHE A 75 15.25 -10.92 8.29
CA PHE A 75 16.35 -11.60 7.63
C PHE A 75 15.83 -12.59 6.57
N ILE A 76 14.82 -13.39 6.90
CA ILE A 76 14.19 -14.33 5.97
C ILE A 76 13.63 -13.58 4.76
N ALA A 77 12.87 -12.51 4.96
CA ALA A 77 12.23 -11.76 3.88
C ALA A 77 13.25 -11.09 2.95
N ALA A 78 14.28 -10.42 3.49
CA ALA A 78 15.32 -9.80 2.68
C ALA A 78 16.12 -10.85 1.88
N SER A 79 16.46 -11.98 2.52
CA SER A 79 17.16 -13.08 1.89
C SER A 79 16.31 -13.76 0.81
N ALA A 80 15.01 -13.96 1.06
CA ALA A 80 14.10 -14.58 0.10
C ALA A 80 13.90 -13.70 -1.13
N ALA A 81 13.76 -12.38 -0.96
CA ALA A 81 13.68 -11.45 -2.08
C ALA A 81 14.97 -11.47 -2.92
N HIS A 82 16.14 -11.50 -2.26
CA HIS A 82 17.42 -11.62 -2.96
C HIS A 82 17.56 -12.96 -3.69
N ALA A 83 17.25 -14.07 -3.02
CA ALA A 83 17.28 -15.41 -3.58
C ALA A 83 16.29 -15.60 -4.73
N ALA A 84 15.12 -14.96 -4.67
CA ALA A 84 14.16 -14.94 -5.77
C ALA A 84 14.69 -14.19 -7.01
N GLY A 85 15.72 -13.34 -6.86
CA GLY A 85 16.35 -12.60 -7.95
C GLY A 85 15.94 -11.12 -8.03
N PHE A 86 15.16 -10.61 -7.07
CA PHE A 86 14.74 -9.21 -7.09
C PHE A 86 15.91 -8.26 -6.82
N ARG A 87 16.09 -7.30 -7.74
CA ARG A 87 17.14 -6.27 -7.66
C ARG A 87 16.66 -4.94 -7.12
N ARG A 88 15.35 -4.67 -7.18
CA ARG A 88 14.72 -3.46 -6.66
C ARG A 88 13.59 -3.89 -5.74
N VAL A 89 13.73 -3.64 -4.45
CA VAL A 89 12.78 -4.09 -3.42
C VAL A 89 12.29 -2.88 -2.65
N LEU A 90 10.98 -2.76 -2.51
CA LEU A 90 10.36 -1.80 -1.60
C LEU A 90 9.96 -2.51 -0.32
N VAL A 91 10.43 -2.00 0.81
CA VAL A 91 10.10 -2.49 2.15
C VAL A 91 9.17 -1.49 2.82
N LEU A 92 7.98 -1.97 3.20
CA LEU A 92 7.01 -1.24 4.02
C LEU A 92 7.03 -1.78 5.45
N CYS A 93 7.36 -0.95 6.43
CA CYS A 93 7.43 -1.40 7.83
C CYS A 93 6.84 -0.38 8.83
N PRO A 94 6.63 -0.76 10.10
CA PRO A 94 6.33 0.20 11.17
C PRO A 94 7.37 1.35 11.24
N PRO A 95 6.98 2.57 11.63
CA PRO A 95 7.87 3.73 11.64
C PRO A 95 9.16 3.56 12.44
N HIS A 96 9.08 2.93 13.62
CA HIS A 96 10.24 2.69 14.47
C HIS A 96 11.19 1.59 13.95
N LEU A 97 10.79 0.83 12.92
CA LEU A 97 11.60 -0.26 12.36
C LEU A 97 12.37 0.11 11.09
N VAL A 98 12.20 1.30 10.53
CA VAL A 98 12.85 1.68 9.25
C VAL A 98 14.38 1.60 9.33
N ARG A 99 14.97 2.04 10.45
CA ARG A 99 16.41 1.98 10.68
C ARG A 99 16.90 0.54 10.83
N LYS A 100 16.14 -0.28 11.56
CA LYS A 100 16.41 -1.71 11.72
C LYS A 100 16.38 -2.43 10.36
N TRP A 101 15.37 -2.18 9.54
CA TRP A 101 15.28 -2.78 8.20
C TRP A 101 16.45 -2.40 7.30
N LYS A 102 16.86 -1.12 7.30
CA LYS A 102 18.03 -0.67 6.53
C LYS A 102 19.28 -1.47 6.94
N ARG A 103 19.59 -1.49 8.23
CA ARG A 103 20.75 -2.21 8.78
C ARG A 103 20.68 -3.70 8.44
N GLU A 104 19.54 -4.34 8.70
CA GLU A 104 19.40 -5.77 8.48
C GLU A 104 19.58 -6.15 7.01
N VAL A 105 19.16 -5.32 6.04
CA VAL A 105 19.43 -5.58 4.62
C VAL A 105 20.92 -5.51 4.32
N GLU A 106 21.60 -4.45 4.77
CA GLU A 106 23.04 -4.22 4.54
C GLU A 106 23.90 -5.31 5.18
N GLU A 107 23.48 -5.85 6.32
CA GLU A 107 24.13 -6.99 6.99
C GLU A 107 23.75 -8.36 6.42
N THR A 108 22.83 -8.45 5.46
CA THR A 108 22.31 -9.73 4.95
C THR A 108 22.69 -9.97 3.51
N VAL A 109 22.43 -8.99 2.63
CA VAL A 109 22.51 -9.16 1.19
C VAL A 109 23.82 -8.57 0.68
N PRO A 110 24.72 -9.36 0.09
CA PRO A 110 26.01 -8.87 -0.38
C PRO A 110 25.86 -7.74 -1.41
N GLY A 111 26.59 -6.64 -1.18
CA GLY A 111 26.58 -5.47 -2.05
C GLY A 111 25.25 -4.71 -2.10
N ALA A 112 24.25 -5.08 -1.28
CA ALA A 112 22.97 -4.38 -1.29
C ALA A 112 23.12 -2.95 -0.75
N ARG A 113 22.44 -2.03 -1.41
CA ARG A 113 22.21 -0.68 -0.90
C ARG A 113 20.84 -0.63 -0.25
N ALA A 114 20.76 -0.17 0.99
CA ALA A 114 19.48 0.11 1.63
C ALA A 114 19.35 1.61 1.92
N ALA A 115 18.21 2.20 1.58
CA ALA A 115 17.97 3.62 1.78
C ALA A 115 16.60 3.86 2.40
N ILE A 116 16.55 4.71 3.41
CA ILE A 116 15.28 5.13 4.03
C ILE A 116 14.66 6.21 3.15
N VAL A 117 13.42 5.99 2.73
CA VAL A 117 12.66 6.87 1.85
C VAL A 117 11.63 7.64 2.66
N THR A 118 11.67 8.97 2.54
CA THR A 118 10.73 9.86 3.24
C THR A 118 10.02 10.85 2.32
N SER A 119 10.42 10.92 1.05
CA SER A 119 9.92 11.87 0.06
C SER A 119 9.94 11.29 -1.37
N ILE A 120 9.24 11.96 -2.29
CA ILE A 120 9.32 11.65 -3.73
C ILE A 120 10.74 11.88 -4.26
N THR A 121 11.43 12.92 -3.77
CA THR A 121 12.82 13.20 -4.14
C THR A 121 13.74 12.03 -3.81
N ASP A 122 13.54 11.38 -2.66
CA ASP A 122 14.31 10.19 -2.30
C ASP A 122 14.05 9.04 -3.29
N LEU A 123 12.77 8.82 -3.66
CA LEU A 123 12.40 7.80 -4.64
C LEU A 123 13.03 8.04 -6.01
N GLU A 124 13.01 9.29 -6.50
CA GLU A 124 13.62 9.65 -7.77
C GLU A 124 15.14 9.51 -7.74
N ARG A 125 15.80 9.95 -6.66
CA ARG A 125 17.24 9.71 -6.49
C ARG A 125 17.59 8.22 -6.56
N LEU A 126 16.80 7.37 -5.90
CA LEU A 126 16.99 5.93 -5.91
C LEU A 126 16.72 5.29 -7.28
N ARG A 127 15.76 5.82 -8.02
CA ARG A 127 15.42 5.38 -9.39
C ARG A 127 16.59 5.57 -10.35
N LEU A 128 17.32 6.68 -10.22
CA LEU A 128 18.46 7.04 -11.07
C LEU A 128 19.72 6.23 -10.79
N LEU A 129 19.80 5.50 -9.66
CA LEU A 129 20.97 4.69 -9.34
C LEU A 129 21.16 3.55 -10.35
N PRO A 130 22.41 3.14 -10.66
CA PRO A 130 22.68 1.97 -11.49
C PRO A 130 22.03 0.70 -10.93
N ARG A 131 21.66 -0.23 -11.83
CA ARG A 131 21.08 -1.55 -11.48
C ARG A 131 22.12 -2.65 -11.22
N SER A 132 23.39 -2.28 -11.07
CA SER A 132 24.50 -3.23 -10.85
C SER A 132 24.39 -3.96 -9.51
N ALA A 133 23.83 -3.32 -8.49
CA ALA A 133 23.67 -3.86 -7.14
C ALA A 133 22.19 -3.93 -6.71
N PRO A 134 21.82 -4.87 -5.81
CA PRO A 134 20.50 -4.87 -5.20
C PRO A 134 20.21 -3.57 -4.44
N LEU A 135 19.04 -2.99 -4.65
CA LEU A 135 18.57 -1.80 -3.94
C LEU A 135 17.31 -2.14 -3.14
N PHE A 136 17.32 -1.79 -1.86
CA PHE A 136 16.17 -1.83 -0.97
C PHE A 136 15.78 -0.40 -0.57
N ALA A 137 14.61 0.04 -1.03
CA ALA A 137 13.98 1.26 -0.55
C ALA A 137 13.14 0.91 0.68
N VAL A 138 13.43 1.52 1.83
CA VAL A 138 12.75 1.24 3.09
C VAL A 138 11.90 2.45 3.48
N MET A 139 10.59 2.28 3.62
CA MET A 139 9.70 3.35 4.06
C MET A 139 8.72 2.86 5.12
N SER A 140 8.26 3.79 5.96
CA SER A 140 7.25 3.45 6.95
C SER A 140 5.86 3.37 6.31
N ARG A 141 5.02 2.47 6.82
CA ARG A 141 3.61 2.34 6.41
C ARG A 141 2.83 3.65 6.56
N GLU A 142 3.12 4.39 7.63
CA GLU A 142 2.51 5.70 7.86
C GLU A 142 2.94 6.69 6.78
N ARG A 143 4.24 6.81 6.50
CA ARG A 143 4.75 7.73 5.47
C ARG A 143 4.25 7.36 4.06
N ALA A 144 4.04 6.08 3.80
CA ALA A 144 3.55 5.59 2.52
C ALA A 144 2.12 6.06 2.21
N LYS A 145 1.23 6.10 3.23
CA LYS A 145 -0.19 6.44 3.07
C LYS A 145 -0.55 7.90 3.37
N LEU A 146 0.28 8.61 4.15
CA LEU A 146 -0.01 10.00 4.53
C LEU A 146 -0.12 10.88 3.28
N SER A 147 -1.21 11.63 3.20
CA SER A 147 -1.60 12.43 2.03
C SER A 147 -1.82 13.89 2.41
N TYR A 148 -2.09 14.72 1.40
CA TYR A 148 -2.58 16.08 1.57
C TYR A 148 -3.97 16.09 2.21
N ARG A 149 -4.28 17.16 2.93
CA ARG A 149 -5.68 17.45 3.25
C ARG A 149 -6.38 17.85 1.95
N TRP A 150 -7.64 17.53 1.82
CA TRP A 150 -8.46 17.94 0.69
C TRP A 150 -9.62 18.80 1.18
N GLU A 151 -10.14 19.64 0.30
CA GLU A 151 -11.28 20.52 0.55
C GLU A 151 -12.23 20.51 -0.66
N PRO A 152 -13.50 20.93 -0.50
CA PRO A 152 -14.41 21.12 -1.63
C PRO A 152 -13.86 22.13 -2.64
N ALA A 153 -13.91 21.78 -3.93
CA ALA A 153 -13.55 22.65 -5.04
C ALA A 153 -14.84 23.07 -5.77
N VAL A 154 -15.52 24.07 -5.23
CA VAL A 154 -16.82 24.54 -5.72
C VAL A 154 -16.88 26.07 -5.70
N VAL A 155 -17.76 26.61 -6.54
CA VAL A 155 -18.12 28.03 -6.52
C VAL A 155 -19.53 28.14 -5.97
N GLU A 156 -19.74 28.97 -4.95
CA GLU A 156 -21.08 29.25 -4.45
C GLU A 156 -21.83 30.16 -5.42
N ARG A 157 -23.04 29.75 -5.81
CA ARG A 157 -23.94 30.54 -6.66
C ARG A 157 -25.24 30.81 -5.94
N LEU A 158 -25.87 31.92 -6.28
CA LEU A 158 -27.17 32.31 -5.75
C LEU A 158 -28.29 31.58 -6.51
N ALA A 159 -29.26 31.05 -5.77
CA ALA A 159 -30.49 30.51 -6.33
C ALA A 159 -31.36 31.63 -6.90
N VAL A 160 -31.83 31.44 -8.14
CA VAL A 160 -32.71 32.38 -8.83
C VAL A 160 -33.90 31.60 -9.39
N ALA A 161 -35.12 32.07 -9.09
CA ALA A 161 -36.37 31.58 -9.66
C ALA A 161 -37.16 32.78 -10.21
N ASP A 162 -37.67 32.67 -11.44
CA ASP A 162 -38.42 33.74 -12.13
C ASP A 162 -37.73 35.12 -12.10
N GLY A 163 -36.39 35.12 -12.25
CA GLY A 163 -35.58 36.33 -12.23
C GLY A 163 -35.40 36.97 -10.85
N ARG A 164 -35.88 36.34 -9.78
CA ARG A 164 -35.73 36.79 -8.38
C ARG A 164 -34.83 35.86 -7.60
N LEU A 165 -34.07 36.42 -6.65
CA LEU A 165 -33.28 35.63 -5.72
C LEU A 165 -34.22 34.80 -4.85
N VAL A 166 -33.98 33.49 -4.81
CA VAL A 166 -34.63 32.60 -3.84
C VAL A 166 -34.02 32.90 -2.48
N ARG A 167 -34.88 33.16 -1.50
CA ARG A 167 -34.50 33.46 -0.12
C ARG A 167 -34.99 32.34 0.78
N ASP A 168 -34.23 32.09 1.82
CA ASP A 168 -34.58 31.19 2.89
C ASP A 168 -35.73 31.79 3.71
N ASP A 169 -36.79 31.01 3.95
CA ASP A 169 -38.03 31.51 4.57
C ASP A 169 -37.83 31.91 6.04
N ASP A 170 -36.91 31.25 6.75
CA ASP A 170 -36.64 31.50 8.17
C ASP A 170 -35.71 32.71 8.37
N THR A 171 -34.67 32.84 7.54
CA THR A 171 -33.62 33.86 7.72
C THR A 171 -33.74 35.04 6.77
N GLY A 172 -34.52 34.93 5.70
CA GLY A 172 -34.62 35.91 4.62
C GLY A 172 -33.34 36.07 3.79
N ALA A 173 -32.30 35.27 4.07
CA ALA A 173 -31.02 35.33 3.37
C ALA A 173 -31.12 34.69 1.97
N PRO A 174 -30.42 35.22 0.94
CA PRO A 174 -30.38 34.57 -0.37
C PRO A 174 -29.76 33.16 -0.27
N ILE A 175 -30.44 32.16 -0.84
CA ILE A 175 -29.97 30.78 -0.83
C ILE A 175 -28.76 30.65 -1.75
N ARG A 176 -27.70 30.03 -1.22
CA ARG A 176 -26.48 29.70 -1.94
C ARG A 176 -26.37 28.20 -2.13
N PHE A 177 -25.85 27.80 -3.28
CA PHE A 177 -25.56 26.38 -3.56
C PHE A 177 -24.17 26.21 -4.17
N PRO A 178 -23.45 25.14 -3.82
CA PRO A 178 -22.17 24.82 -4.41
C PRO A 178 -22.36 24.36 -5.87
N SER A 179 -21.55 24.91 -6.75
CA SER A 179 -21.55 24.60 -8.18
C SER A 179 -20.18 24.15 -8.65
N CYS A 180 -20.17 23.33 -9.70
CA CYS A 180 -18.97 22.92 -10.40
C CYS A 180 -18.19 24.13 -10.92
N PRO A 181 -16.88 24.26 -10.64
CA PRO A 181 -16.08 25.38 -11.13
C PRO A 181 -15.81 25.33 -12.65
N VAL A 182 -16.03 24.18 -13.29
CA VAL A 182 -15.75 23.96 -14.72
C VAL A 182 -16.98 24.23 -15.59
N CYS A 183 -18.13 23.60 -15.28
CA CYS A 183 -19.34 23.69 -16.10
C CYS A 183 -20.49 24.46 -15.44
N ALA A 184 -20.27 25.01 -14.24
CA ALA A 184 -21.28 25.73 -13.44
C ALA A 184 -22.53 24.94 -13.03
N ALA A 185 -22.61 23.63 -13.34
CA ALA A 185 -23.70 22.79 -12.88
C ALA A 185 -23.76 22.74 -11.34
N GLN A 186 -24.97 22.78 -10.78
CA GLN A 186 -25.19 22.62 -9.35
C GLN A 186 -24.69 21.24 -8.89
N ALA A 187 -24.05 21.18 -7.72
CA ALA A 187 -23.63 19.92 -7.13
C ALA A 187 -24.86 19.21 -6.55
N LEU A 188 -25.21 18.07 -7.13
CA LEU A 188 -26.30 17.20 -6.67
C LEU A 188 -25.72 15.88 -6.16
N ASP A 189 -26.50 15.13 -5.40
CA ASP A 189 -26.22 13.72 -5.14
C ASP A 189 -26.80 12.81 -6.23
N ARG A 190 -26.68 11.49 -6.02
CA ARG A 190 -27.15 10.49 -7.00
C ARG A 190 -28.67 10.46 -7.17
N GLU A 191 -29.40 11.01 -6.22
CA GLU A 191 -30.87 11.06 -6.20
C GLU A 191 -31.36 12.43 -6.72
N GLY A 192 -30.45 13.31 -7.14
CA GLY A 192 -30.77 14.65 -7.64
C GLY A 192 -30.97 15.69 -6.53
N VAL A 193 -30.62 15.38 -5.28
CA VAL A 193 -30.78 16.30 -4.16
C VAL A 193 -29.62 17.30 -4.13
N PRO A 194 -29.90 18.62 -4.01
CA PRO A 194 -28.86 19.65 -3.83
C PRO A 194 -27.93 19.37 -2.65
N LEU A 195 -26.63 19.32 -2.93
CA LEU A 195 -25.60 19.13 -1.91
C LEU A 195 -25.26 20.45 -1.23
N THR A 196 -24.99 20.39 0.07
CA THR A 196 -24.40 21.52 0.81
C THR A 196 -22.87 21.44 0.79
N LEU A 197 -22.22 22.54 1.19
CA LEU A 197 -20.77 22.59 1.43
C LEU A 197 -20.33 21.58 2.51
N GLY A 198 -21.18 21.33 3.52
CA GLY A 198 -20.96 20.33 4.56
C GLY A 198 -20.93 18.91 4.02
N ASP A 199 -21.84 18.59 3.09
CA ASP A 199 -21.88 17.27 2.45
C ASP A 199 -20.66 17.02 1.56
N LEU A 200 -20.25 18.03 0.80
CA LEU A 200 -19.06 18.00 -0.03
C LEU A 200 -17.77 17.87 0.79
N SER A 201 -17.74 18.41 2.01
CA SER A 201 -16.60 18.30 2.92
C SER A 201 -16.42 16.91 3.54
N ARG A 202 -17.49 16.10 3.57
CA ARG A 202 -17.44 14.74 4.14
C ARG A 202 -17.00 13.69 3.13
N LYS A 203 -17.31 13.88 1.85
CA LYS A 203 -17.04 12.89 0.80
C LYS A 203 -16.60 13.56 -0.50
N ARG A 204 -15.47 13.08 -1.04
CA ARG A 204 -15.00 13.46 -2.37
C ARG A 204 -16.01 13.02 -3.43
N ARG A 205 -16.43 13.96 -4.27
CA ARG A 205 -17.39 13.75 -5.37
C ARG A 205 -16.85 14.31 -6.68
N VAL A 206 -17.46 13.89 -7.78
CA VAL A 206 -17.24 14.44 -9.11
C VAL A 206 -18.53 15.10 -9.58
N CYS A 207 -18.43 16.03 -10.51
CA CYS A 207 -19.59 16.65 -11.13
C CYS A 207 -20.30 15.62 -12.03
N ASP A 208 -21.62 15.48 -11.87
CA ASP A 208 -22.41 14.53 -12.67
C ASP A 208 -22.57 14.97 -14.14
N VAL A 209 -22.32 16.24 -14.46
CA VAL A 209 -22.43 16.78 -15.82
C VAL A 209 -21.11 16.64 -16.60
N CYS A 210 -20.00 17.12 -16.04
CA CYS A 210 -18.71 17.18 -16.76
C CYS A 210 -17.63 16.24 -16.21
N GLY A 211 -17.89 15.51 -15.12
CA GLY A 211 -16.93 14.59 -14.50
C GLY A 211 -15.77 15.25 -13.74
N SER A 212 -15.68 16.58 -13.70
CA SER A 212 -14.60 17.27 -12.97
C SER A 212 -14.68 16.97 -11.47
N PRO A 213 -13.55 16.83 -10.76
CA PRO A 213 -13.57 16.67 -9.30
C PRO A 213 -14.17 17.92 -8.64
N LEU A 214 -15.08 17.71 -7.68
CA LEU A 214 -15.63 18.76 -6.82
C LEU A 214 -14.82 18.89 -5.51
N TRP A 215 -13.57 18.47 -5.55
CA TRP A 215 -12.61 18.52 -4.45
C TRP A 215 -11.23 18.85 -4.99
N GLN A 216 -10.42 19.48 -4.16
CA GLN A 216 -9.03 19.82 -4.47
C GLN A 216 -8.14 19.55 -3.26
N ALA A 217 -6.82 19.56 -3.49
CA ALA A 217 -5.87 19.56 -2.38
C ALA A 217 -5.92 20.92 -1.68
N ASP A 218 -6.00 20.88 -0.35
CA ASP A 218 -5.89 22.05 0.50
C ASP A 218 -4.43 22.53 0.48
N ASN A 219 -4.23 23.77 0.01
CA ASN A 219 -2.91 24.38 -0.14
C ASN A 219 -2.34 24.99 1.16
N ALA A 220 -3.18 25.15 2.19
CA ALA A 220 -2.79 25.55 3.55
C ALA A 220 -2.42 24.34 4.43
N GLY A 221 -2.91 23.15 4.08
CA GLY A 221 -2.59 21.90 4.75
C GLY A 221 -1.18 21.35 4.46
N PRO A 222 -0.86 20.15 4.98
CA PRO A 222 0.40 19.48 4.70
C PRO A 222 0.57 19.21 3.21
N ARG A 223 1.61 19.81 2.60
CA ARG A 223 1.99 19.59 1.19
C ARG A 223 2.68 18.24 1.02
N ARG A 224 1.89 17.17 0.98
CA ARG A 224 2.38 15.79 0.87
C ARG A 224 1.55 15.01 -0.14
N TYR A 225 2.21 14.25 -0.99
CA TYR A 225 1.55 13.29 -1.87
C TYR A 225 1.84 11.87 -1.35
N PRO A 226 0.86 10.94 -1.34
CA PRO A 226 1.09 9.59 -0.86
C PRO A 226 2.21 8.91 -1.64
N LEU A 227 3.26 8.50 -0.93
CA LEU A 227 4.39 7.83 -1.59
C LEU A 227 3.98 6.49 -2.19
N ALA A 228 3.01 5.79 -1.59
CA ALA A 228 2.46 4.55 -2.16
C ALA A 228 1.80 4.80 -3.52
N ASP A 229 0.99 5.85 -3.65
CA ASP A 229 0.37 6.23 -4.93
C ASP A 229 1.43 6.65 -5.94
N TYR A 230 2.49 7.32 -5.49
CA TYR A 230 3.59 7.73 -6.37
C TYR A 230 4.29 6.51 -6.96
N VAL A 231 4.67 5.56 -6.10
CA VAL A 231 5.29 4.30 -6.55
C VAL A 231 4.37 3.56 -7.52
N LYS A 232 3.09 3.39 -7.17
CA LYS A 232 2.11 2.69 -7.99
C LYS A 232 1.93 3.31 -9.39
N HIS A 233 1.86 4.63 -9.46
CA HIS A 233 1.56 5.32 -10.72
C HIS A 233 2.79 5.66 -11.55
N ARG A 234 3.96 5.89 -10.93
CA ARG A 234 5.15 6.45 -11.59
C ARG A 234 6.37 5.53 -11.57
N MET A 235 6.38 4.47 -10.76
CA MET A 235 7.53 3.57 -10.58
C MET A 235 7.16 2.11 -10.81
N ARG A 236 6.66 1.78 -12.01
CA ARG A 236 6.47 0.37 -12.40
C ARG A 236 7.83 -0.31 -12.49
N GLY A 237 7.97 -1.40 -11.74
CA GLY A 237 9.21 -2.17 -11.56
C GLY A 237 9.62 -2.95 -12.79
#